data_AF-A0AAX7V467-F1
#
_entry.id   AF-A0AAX7V467-F1
#
_cell.length_a   1.000
_cell.length_b   1.000
_cell.length_c   1.000
_cell.angle_alpha   90.00
_cell.angle_beta   90.00
_cell.angle_gamma   90.00
#
_symmetry.space_group_name_H-M   'P 1'
#
loop_
_entity.id
_entity.type
_entity.pdbx_description
1 polymer ?
#
loop_
_entity_poly.entity_id
_entity_poly.type
_entity_poly.pdbx_seq_one_letter_code
_entity_poly.pdbx_strand_id
1 'polypeptide(L)'
;MDINERNYKKALKRYDLLCLFYHEPLPANKGLQKRFQMTELVLELTAQVLENKDIGFGMVDSQKDVKVAKKLGLEEVGSLYVFKDDRVIEFDGELSADTLVEFLLDVLEDPVEMINNAMEVRAFERMEEDIRLIGYFKGEDSYFKAFQEASERFQPYIKFFATFDKSVAKHLSLKMNEVNFYEPFMEEPAIVPGRPLSEIDIVEYVTQHRRATLRKLRAENMFETWEDDMDGIHIVAFAEEEDPDGYEFLEILKDVARDNTNNPELSIVWIDPDDFPLLTTYWEKTFKLDLFRPQIGVVNVTDADSVWLDMSNDEDLPTAEELEDWIEDVLSGRVNTEDDDESADEPENPDSYITEDSDEIHDLDEGDNDDNYN
;
A
#
# COMPACT_ATOMS: atom_id res chain seq x y z
N MET A 1 17.28 -13.76 15.24
CA MET A 1 17.30 -14.88 16.22
C MET A 1 16.46 -16.04 15.69
N ASP A 2 16.87 -17.31 15.81
CA ASP A 2 16.00 -18.48 15.52
C ASP A 2 15.02 -18.70 16.69
N ILE A 3 13.73 -18.40 16.51
CA ILE A 3 12.70 -18.44 17.55
C ILE A 3 11.96 -19.79 17.53
N ASN A 4 12.02 -20.50 18.65
CA ASN A 4 11.48 -21.84 18.82
C ASN A 4 10.87 -22.04 20.22
N GLU A 5 10.34 -23.24 20.48
CA GLU A 5 9.65 -23.57 21.74
C GLU A 5 10.47 -23.28 23.00
N ARG A 6 11.81 -23.28 22.90
CA ARG A 6 12.71 -23.10 24.05
C ARG A 6 12.93 -21.63 24.41
N ASN A 7 12.82 -20.71 23.45
CA ASN A 7 13.24 -19.31 23.65
C ASN A 7 12.15 -18.26 23.40
N TYR A 8 11.04 -18.56 22.71
CA TYR A 8 10.03 -17.55 22.34
C TYR A 8 9.51 -16.73 23.53
N LYS A 9 9.19 -17.39 24.67
CA LYS A 9 8.73 -16.70 25.89
C LYS A 9 9.76 -15.74 26.47
N LYS A 10 11.04 -16.03 26.28
CA LYS A 10 12.13 -15.17 26.75
C LYS A 10 12.31 -14.00 25.79
N ALA A 11 12.20 -14.23 24.48
CA ALA A 11 12.28 -13.19 23.47
C ALA A 11 11.17 -12.15 23.66
N LEU A 12 9.92 -12.58 23.82
CA LEU A 12 8.76 -11.70 24.05
C LEU A 12 8.84 -10.81 25.30
N LYS A 13 9.68 -11.17 26.28
CA LYS A 13 9.83 -10.41 27.53
C LYS A 13 11.10 -9.57 27.57
N ARG A 14 11.96 -9.72 26.58
CA ARG A 14 13.31 -9.14 26.61
C ARG A 14 13.34 -7.75 25.99
N TYR A 15 12.48 -7.51 25.01
CA TYR A 15 12.51 -6.33 24.16
C TYR A 15 11.16 -5.62 24.30
N ASP A 16 11.19 -4.29 24.21
CA ASP A 16 9.97 -3.47 24.10
C ASP A 16 9.21 -3.80 22.80
N LEU A 17 9.94 -4.04 21.70
CA LEU A 17 9.40 -4.60 20.46
C LEU A 17 10.11 -5.88 20.06
N LEU A 18 9.34 -6.88 19.61
CA LEU A 18 9.89 -8.09 18.98
C LEU A 18 9.33 -8.23 17.57
N CYS A 19 10.18 -8.16 16.56
CA CYS A 19 9.85 -8.38 15.16
C CYS A 19 10.16 -9.83 14.77
N LEU A 20 9.15 -10.57 14.30
CA LEU A 20 9.26 -11.97 13.93
C LEU A 20 8.86 -12.17 12.48
N PHE A 21 9.82 -12.57 11.64
CA PHE A 21 9.53 -12.99 10.27
C PHE A 21 9.06 -14.43 10.25
N TYR A 22 7.83 -14.66 9.80
CA TYR A 22 7.24 -15.99 9.71
C TYR A 22 7.49 -16.58 8.33
N HIS A 23 8.26 -17.67 8.24
CA HIS A 23 8.85 -18.08 6.96
C HIS A 23 8.62 -19.55 6.59
N GLU A 24 8.69 -19.82 5.29
CA GLU A 24 8.77 -21.19 4.78
C GLU A 24 10.06 -21.89 5.21
N PRO A 25 10.08 -23.23 5.32
CA PRO A 25 11.32 -23.95 5.56
C PRO A 25 12.34 -23.67 4.47
N LEU A 26 13.62 -23.67 4.85
CA LEU A 26 14.71 -23.42 3.91
C LEU A 26 14.60 -24.32 2.66
N PRO A 27 14.38 -23.74 1.48
CA PRO A 27 14.11 -24.51 0.28
C PRO A 27 15.40 -25.18 -0.21
N ALA A 28 15.30 -26.37 -0.80
CA ALA A 28 16.46 -27.04 -1.42
C ALA A 28 16.94 -26.31 -2.71
N ASN A 29 16.08 -25.49 -3.32
CA ASN A 29 16.37 -24.75 -4.53
C ASN A 29 17.23 -23.50 -4.24
N LYS A 30 18.38 -23.40 -4.90
CA LYS A 30 19.32 -22.27 -4.76
C LYS A 30 18.70 -20.90 -5.04
N GLY A 31 17.73 -20.80 -5.94
CA GLY A 31 17.06 -19.51 -6.25
C GLY A 31 16.22 -19.02 -5.07
N LEU A 32 15.43 -19.91 -4.47
CA LEU A 32 14.61 -19.57 -3.30
C LEU A 32 15.46 -19.34 -2.04
N GLN A 33 16.61 -20.02 -1.92
CA GLN A 33 17.58 -19.73 -0.85
C GLN A 33 18.13 -18.30 -0.93
N LYS A 34 18.35 -17.77 -2.15
CA LYS A 34 18.80 -16.39 -2.31
C LYS A 34 17.74 -15.39 -1.86
N ARG A 35 16.46 -15.64 -2.15
CA ARG A 35 15.36 -14.78 -1.67
C ARG A 35 15.33 -14.73 -0.14
N PHE A 36 15.40 -15.90 0.51
CA PHE A 36 15.47 -15.97 1.97
C PHE A 36 16.68 -15.22 2.54
N GLN A 37 17.86 -15.35 1.92
CA GLN A 37 19.07 -14.61 2.32
C GLN A 37 18.94 -13.10 2.16
N MET A 38 18.22 -12.63 1.12
CA MET A 38 17.94 -11.21 0.93
C MET A 38 17.04 -10.69 2.06
N THR A 39 15.97 -11.41 2.38
CA THR A 39 15.10 -11.08 3.52
C THR A 39 15.88 -11.04 4.83
N GLU A 40 16.71 -12.06 5.09
CA GLU A 40 17.56 -12.09 6.29
C GLU A 40 18.49 -10.87 6.35
N LEU A 41 19.11 -10.48 5.23
CA LEU A 41 19.98 -9.31 5.16
C LEU A 41 19.23 -7.99 5.41
N VAL A 42 18.00 -7.85 4.90
CA VAL A 42 17.14 -6.69 5.17
C VAL A 42 16.87 -6.58 6.68
N LEU A 43 16.51 -7.68 7.33
CA LEU A 43 16.27 -7.72 8.78
C LEU A 43 17.54 -7.46 9.58
N GLU A 44 18.69 -7.98 9.15
CA GLU A 44 19.99 -7.71 9.80
C GLU A 44 20.39 -6.23 9.69
N LEU A 45 20.19 -5.61 8.52
CA LEU A 45 20.46 -4.19 8.32
C LEU A 45 19.53 -3.32 9.18
N THR A 46 18.24 -3.63 9.18
CA THR A 46 17.23 -2.98 10.04
C THR A 46 17.64 -3.08 11.52
N ALA A 47 18.03 -4.28 11.96
CA ALA A 47 18.48 -4.52 13.33
C ALA A 47 19.77 -3.75 13.67
N GLN A 48 20.69 -3.60 12.72
CA GLN A 48 21.91 -2.83 12.91
C GLN A 48 21.63 -1.33 13.06
N VAL A 49 20.72 -0.78 12.25
CA VAL A 49 20.32 0.63 12.34
C VAL A 49 19.62 0.92 13.67
N LEU A 50 18.79 -0.01 14.13
CA LEU A 50 18.00 0.12 15.36
C LEU A 50 18.67 -0.51 16.59
N GLU A 51 19.97 -0.82 16.57
CA GLU A 51 20.68 -1.50 17.67
C GLU A 51 20.61 -0.72 19.00
N ASN A 52 20.49 0.61 18.93
CA ASN A 52 20.36 1.47 20.10
C ASN A 52 18.93 1.56 20.65
N LYS A 53 17.95 0.95 19.97
CA LYS A 53 16.57 0.80 20.42
C LYS A 53 16.38 -0.61 21.00
N ASP A 54 15.42 -0.78 21.90
CA ASP A 54 15.15 -2.09 22.50
C ASP A 54 14.24 -2.95 21.61
N ILE A 55 14.70 -3.21 20.37
CA ILE A 55 13.97 -3.98 19.36
C ILE A 55 14.71 -5.29 19.09
N GLY A 56 14.01 -6.41 19.25
CA GLY A 56 14.50 -7.74 18.92
C GLY A 56 14.06 -8.19 17.53
N PHE A 57 14.97 -8.79 16.77
CA PHE A 57 14.64 -9.40 15.46
C PHE A 57 14.78 -10.92 15.51
N GLY A 58 13.75 -11.61 15.02
CA GLY A 58 13.62 -13.06 15.07
C GLY A 58 12.99 -13.63 13.80
N MET A 59 13.14 -14.94 13.64
CA MET A 59 12.54 -15.71 12.55
C MET A 59 11.87 -16.95 13.13
N VAL A 60 10.71 -17.32 12.58
CA VAL A 60 9.92 -18.49 13.00
C VAL A 60 9.64 -19.36 11.77
N ASP A 61 10.09 -20.60 11.81
CA ASP A 61 9.87 -21.56 10.73
C ASP A 61 8.46 -22.17 10.79
N SER A 62 7.71 -22.07 9.70
CA SER A 62 6.32 -22.52 9.57
C SER A 62 6.11 -24.02 9.77
N GLN A 63 7.12 -24.86 9.53
CA GLN A 63 7.01 -26.31 9.73
C GLN A 63 7.68 -26.77 11.01
N LYS A 64 8.93 -26.35 11.25
CA LYS A 64 9.72 -26.76 12.40
C LYS A 64 9.17 -26.19 13.71
N ASP A 65 8.67 -24.96 13.67
CA ASP A 65 8.24 -24.20 14.84
C ASP A 65 6.73 -23.89 14.83
N VAL A 66 5.94 -24.74 14.14
CA VAL A 66 4.47 -24.62 13.99
C VAL A 66 3.70 -24.42 15.30
N LYS A 67 4.15 -25.01 16.40
CA LYS A 67 3.52 -24.86 17.72
C LYS A 67 3.77 -23.49 18.33
N VAL A 68 4.87 -22.84 17.96
CA VAL A 68 5.19 -21.46 18.36
C VAL A 68 4.34 -20.51 17.51
N ALA A 69 4.34 -20.68 16.18
CA ALA A 69 3.51 -19.89 15.27
C ALA A 69 2.04 -19.85 15.72
N LYS A 70 1.43 -21.02 15.97
CA LYS A 70 0.05 -21.13 16.50
C LYS A 70 -0.19 -20.46 17.85
N LYS A 71 0.83 -20.36 18.71
CA LYS A 71 0.70 -19.71 20.02
C LYS A 71 0.85 -18.20 19.93
N LEU A 72 1.57 -17.73 18.92
CA LEU A 72 1.82 -16.33 18.67
C LEU A 72 0.81 -15.71 17.71
N GLY A 73 -0.03 -16.53 17.07
CA GLY A 73 -1.01 -16.06 16.09
C GLY A 73 -0.36 -15.69 14.75
N LEU A 74 0.74 -16.34 14.37
CA LEU A 74 1.33 -16.15 13.04
C LEU A 74 0.56 -17.01 12.04
N GLU A 75 -0.13 -16.38 11.10
CA GLU A 75 -1.04 -17.05 10.17
C GLU A 75 -0.49 -17.04 8.74
N GLU A 76 0.06 -15.91 8.31
CA GLU A 76 0.51 -15.70 6.94
C GLU A 76 2.02 -15.91 6.77
N VAL A 77 2.38 -16.94 6.01
CA VAL A 77 3.78 -17.27 5.74
C VAL A 77 4.35 -16.28 4.72
N GLY A 78 5.45 -15.63 5.09
CA GLY A 78 6.04 -14.54 4.32
C GLY A 78 5.90 -13.19 5.02
N SER A 79 5.04 -13.09 6.04
CA SER A 79 4.73 -11.84 6.72
C SER A 79 5.65 -11.60 7.93
N LEU A 80 5.82 -10.32 8.26
CA LEU A 80 6.56 -9.86 9.42
C LEU A 80 5.56 -9.45 10.52
N TYR A 81 5.70 -10.01 11.72
CA TYR A 81 4.85 -9.71 12.86
C TYR A 81 5.61 -8.92 13.92
N VAL A 82 5.07 -7.79 14.33
CA VAL A 82 5.62 -6.92 15.38
C VAL A 82 4.81 -7.07 16.66
N PHE A 83 5.48 -7.49 17.72
CA PHE A 83 4.92 -7.64 19.05
C PHE A 83 5.28 -6.42 19.88
N LYS A 84 4.26 -5.69 20.37
CA LYS A 84 4.38 -4.56 21.31
C LYS A 84 3.44 -4.83 22.47
N ASP A 85 3.98 -4.99 23.67
CA ASP A 85 3.20 -5.36 24.86
C ASP A 85 2.38 -6.67 24.66
N ASP A 86 1.05 -6.58 24.64
CA ASP A 86 0.11 -7.68 24.37
C ASP A 86 -0.49 -7.63 22.95
N ARG A 87 -0.02 -6.71 22.12
CA ARG A 87 -0.49 -6.48 20.75
C ARG A 87 0.42 -7.15 19.73
N VAL A 88 -0.20 -7.54 18.63
CA VAL A 88 0.47 -8.10 17.45
C VAL A 88 0.02 -7.27 16.26
N ILE A 89 1.00 -6.71 15.55
CA ILE A 89 0.80 -5.93 14.33
C ILE A 89 1.41 -6.75 13.20
N GLU A 90 0.62 -7.03 12.18
CA GLU A 90 1.09 -7.63 10.94
C GLU A 90 1.58 -6.50 10.03
N PHE A 91 2.83 -6.59 9.58
CA PHE A 91 3.40 -5.64 8.64
C PHE A 91 3.16 -6.14 7.23
N ASP A 92 2.36 -5.38 6.49
CA ASP A 92 1.89 -5.71 5.15
C ASP A 92 2.33 -4.64 4.13
N GLY A 93 3.63 -4.33 4.18
CA GLY A 93 4.29 -3.33 3.34
C GLY A 93 5.54 -3.86 2.67
N GLU A 94 6.26 -2.97 1.99
CA GLU A 94 7.51 -3.27 1.30
C GLU A 94 8.55 -3.80 2.29
N LEU A 95 9.12 -4.97 1.96
CA LEU A 95 10.17 -5.58 2.74
C LEU A 95 11.55 -4.97 2.41
N SER A 96 11.72 -3.70 2.74
CA SER A 96 12.95 -2.91 2.60
C SER A 96 13.39 -2.35 3.96
N ALA A 97 14.69 -2.08 4.12
CA ALA A 97 15.25 -1.77 5.43
C ALA A 97 14.89 -0.36 5.91
N ASP A 98 14.80 0.60 4.99
CA ASP A 98 14.28 1.96 5.20
C ASP A 98 12.82 1.93 5.68
N THR A 99 11.92 1.31 4.90
CA THR A 99 10.49 1.20 5.27
C THR A 99 10.31 0.54 6.64
N LEU A 100 11.02 -0.56 6.89
CA LEU A 100 10.96 -1.24 8.20
C LEU A 100 11.53 -0.39 9.34
N VAL A 101 12.59 0.38 9.10
CA VAL A 101 13.14 1.28 10.12
C VAL A 101 12.11 2.35 10.49
N GLU A 102 11.50 3.00 9.50
CA GLU A 102 10.48 4.04 9.70
C GLU A 102 9.25 3.46 10.42
N PHE A 103 8.70 2.36 9.91
CA PHE A 103 7.57 1.66 10.51
C PHE A 103 7.83 1.30 11.98
N LEU A 104 9.00 0.74 12.30
CA LEU A 104 9.31 0.34 13.68
C LEU A 104 9.58 1.52 14.61
N LEU A 105 10.07 2.64 14.09
CA LEU A 105 10.18 3.87 14.87
C LEU A 105 8.79 4.41 15.21
N ASP A 106 7.86 4.43 14.25
CA ASP A 106 6.48 4.82 14.49
C ASP A 106 5.77 3.88 15.48
N VAL A 107 6.00 2.57 15.38
CA VAL A 107 5.47 1.60 16.35
C VAL A 107 6.07 1.83 17.73
N LEU A 108 7.29 2.35 17.88
CA LEU A 108 7.85 2.66 19.21
C LEU A 108 7.18 3.86 19.86
N GLU A 109 6.59 4.78 19.09
CA GLU A 109 5.98 5.99 19.61
C GLU A 109 4.69 5.70 20.40
N ASP A 110 4.28 6.69 21.19
CA ASP A 110 3.04 6.63 21.94
C ASP A 110 1.84 6.58 20.98
N PRO A 111 0.79 5.81 21.29
CA PRO A 111 -0.36 5.64 20.40
C PRO A 111 -1.22 6.89 20.27
N VAL A 112 -1.05 7.87 21.15
CA VAL A 112 -1.72 9.16 21.06
C VAL A 112 -0.71 10.29 21.20
N GLU A 113 -0.63 11.13 20.19
CA GLU A 113 0.20 12.34 20.20
C GLU A 113 -0.56 13.54 20.79
N MET A 114 0.10 14.30 21.67
CA MET A 114 -0.53 15.43 22.36
C MET A 114 -0.28 16.76 21.65
N ILE A 115 -1.35 17.44 21.22
CA ILE A 115 -1.31 18.78 20.63
C ILE A 115 -1.59 19.83 21.69
N ASN A 116 -0.59 20.65 22.00
CA ASN A 116 -0.59 21.63 23.07
C ASN A 116 -0.32 23.07 22.59
N ASN A 117 0.08 23.26 21.33
CA ASN A 117 0.39 24.60 20.81
C ASN A 117 0.05 24.76 19.32
N ALA A 118 0.07 26.02 18.86
CA ALA A 118 -0.31 26.38 17.49
C ALA A 118 0.66 25.86 16.41
N MET A 119 1.90 25.52 16.75
CA MET A 119 2.82 24.91 15.78
C MET A 119 2.45 23.45 15.54
N GLU A 120 2.13 22.70 16.59
CA GLU A 120 1.65 21.32 16.49
C GLU A 120 0.29 21.25 15.78
N VAL A 121 -0.60 22.22 16.00
CA VAL A 121 -1.86 22.33 15.21
C VAL A 121 -1.58 22.43 13.72
N ARG A 122 -0.62 23.26 13.31
CA ARG A 122 -0.26 23.40 11.89
C ARG A 122 0.41 22.15 11.32
N ALA A 123 1.13 21.39 12.15
CA ALA A 123 1.69 20.10 11.73
C ALA A 123 0.56 19.10 11.47
N PHE A 124 -0.39 18.99 12.40
CA PHE A 124 -1.60 18.17 12.25
C PHE A 124 -2.45 18.53 11.03
N GLU A 125 -2.63 19.83 10.74
CA GLU A 125 -3.40 20.29 9.58
C GLU A 125 -2.72 19.94 8.24
N ARG A 126 -1.41 19.72 8.20
CA ARG A 126 -0.65 19.38 6.99
C ARG A 126 -0.63 17.88 6.66
N MET A 127 -1.06 17.03 7.57
CA MET A 127 -1.09 15.58 7.38
C MET A 127 -2.31 15.16 6.55
N GLU A 128 -2.58 15.86 5.44
CA GLU A 128 -3.82 15.69 4.69
C GLU A 128 -3.96 14.30 4.06
N GLU A 129 -2.86 13.64 3.74
CA GLU A 129 -2.85 12.30 3.16
C GLU A 129 -3.20 11.19 4.16
N ASP A 130 -3.11 11.46 5.46
CA ASP A 130 -3.26 10.45 6.51
C ASP A 130 -4.67 10.45 7.12
N ILE A 131 -5.20 9.24 7.35
CA ILE A 131 -6.34 9.07 8.25
C ILE A 131 -5.88 9.47 9.65
N ARG A 132 -6.56 10.47 10.22
CA ARG A 132 -6.19 10.98 11.55
C ARG A 132 -7.40 11.30 12.40
N LEU A 133 -7.29 11.00 13.69
CA LEU A 133 -8.31 11.31 14.69
C LEU A 133 -7.79 12.34 15.67
N ILE A 134 -8.65 13.23 16.14
CA ILE A 134 -8.31 14.15 17.23
C ILE A 134 -9.43 14.28 18.24
N GLY A 135 -9.10 14.05 19.51
CA GLY A 135 -10.02 14.18 20.65
C GLY A 135 -9.69 15.35 21.57
N TYR A 136 -10.72 16.03 22.10
CA TYR A 136 -10.56 17.02 23.17
C TYR A 136 -11.06 16.48 24.51
N PHE A 137 -10.16 16.37 25.49
CA PHE A 137 -10.49 15.81 26.80
C PHE A 137 -10.10 16.76 27.95
N LYS A 138 -10.59 16.48 29.16
CA LYS A 138 -10.30 17.30 30.34
C LYS A 138 -8.89 17.04 30.93
N GLY A 139 -8.28 15.94 30.52
CA GLY A 139 -7.03 15.37 31.03
C GLY A 139 -7.05 13.85 30.80
N GLU A 140 -6.25 13.10 31.55
CA GLU A 140 -6.21 11.63 31.52
C GLU A 140 -7.42 10.98 32.24
N ASP A 141 -8.63 11.43 31.92
CA ASP A 141 -9.87 10.86 32.44
C ASP A 141 -10.24 9.55 31.72
N SER A 142 -11.38 8.96 32.06
CA SER A 142 -11.82 7.69 31.46
C SER A 142 -12.09 7.79 29.96
N TYR A 143 -12.40 8.98 29.42
CA TYR A 143 -12.69 9.16 28.00
C TYR A 143 -11.40 9.20 27.20
N PHE A 144 -10.38 9.91 27.71
CA PHE A 144 -9.05 9.86 27.11
C PHE A 144 -8.48 8.44 27.11
N LYS A 145 -8.66 7.68 28.20
CA LYS A 145 -8.19 6.29 28.26
C LYS A 145 -8.87 5.37 27.25
N ALA A 146 -10.18 5.50 27.06
CA ALA A 146 -10.90 4.75 26.03
C ALA A 146 -10.42 5.12 24.61
N PHE A 147 -10.09 6.40 24.38
CA PHE A 147 -9.50 6.85 23.12
C PHE A 147 -8.07 6.30 22.91
N GLN A 148 -7.27 6.26 23.97
CA GLN A 148 -5.93 5.66 23.96
C GLN A 148 -5.98 4.15 23.69
N GLU A 149 -6.86 3.42 24.38
CA GLU A 149 -7.07 1.98 24.15
C GLU A 149 -7.51 1.70 22.69
N ALA A 150 -8.34 2.56 22.10
CA ALA A 150 -8.73 2.44 20.70
C ALA A 150 -7.55 2.70 19.75
N SER A 151 -6.75 3.74 20.00
CA SER A 151 -5.59 4.10 19.17
C SER A 151 -4.56 2.98 19.06
N GLU A 152 -4.40 2.19 20.13
CA GLU A 152 -3.49 1.06 20.15
C GLU A 152 -3.83 -0.04 19.14
N ARG A 153 -5.08 -0.11 18.66
CA ARG A 153 -5.55 -1.06 17.65
C ARG A 153 -5.11 -0.71 16.24
N PHE A 154 -4.81 0.57 15.98
CA PHE A 154 -4.55 1.08 14.64
C PHE A 154 -3.13 1.62 14.46
N GLN A 155 -2.28 1.52 15.49
CA GLN A 155 -0.86 1.86 15.36
C GLN A 155 -0.16 0.96 14.33
N PRO A 156 0.76 1.49 13.53
CA PRO A 156 1.09 2.92 13.35
C PRO A 156 0.31 3.60 12.20
N TYR A 157 -0.58 2.86 11.54
CA TYR A 157 -1.22 3.22 10.27
C TYR A 157 -2.23 4.36 10.37
N ILE A 158 -2.95 4.47 11.49
CA ILE A 158 -3.89 5.58 11.72
C ILE A 158 -3.39 6.42 12.87
N LYS A 159 -3.25 7.73 12.64
CA LYS A 159 -2.64 8.64 13.59
C LYS A 159 -3.69 9.19 14.56
N PHE A 160 -3.48 9.00 15.86
CA PHE A 160 -4.39 9.50 16.90
C PHE A 160 -3.75 10.66 17.64
N PHE A 161 -4.49 11.75 17.75
CA PHE A 161 -4.09 12.96 18.43
C PHE A 161 -5.05 13.30 19.56
N ALA A 162 -4.57 13.98 20.58
CA ALA A 162 -5.42 14.51 21.63
C ALA A 162 -4.96 15.88 22.09
N THR A 163 -5.89 16.65 22.64
CA THR A 163 -5.57 17.89 23.34
C THR A 163 -6.31 17.98 24.65
N PHE A 164 -5.68 18.61 25.64
CA PHE A 164 -6.33 19.08 26.85
C PHE A 164 -6.45 20.62 26.87
N ASP A 165 -5.90 21.29 25.85
CA ASP A 165 -5.87 22.73 25.76
C ASP A 165 -7.14 23.27 25.08
N LYS A 166 -7.86 24.14 25.80
CA LYS A 166 -9.10 24.74 25.32
C LYS A 166 -8.89 25.66 24.10
N SER A 167 -7.72 26.26 23.94
CA SER A 167 -7.39 27.11 22.80
C SER A 167 -7.18 26.28 21.53
N VAL A 168 -6.48 25.14 21.63
CA VAL A 168 -6.33 24.16 20.56
C VAL A 168 -7.69 23.60 20.16
N ALA A 169 -8.48 23.14 21.13
CA ALA A 169 -9.82 22.64 20.87
C ALA A 169 -10.72 23.67 20.17
N LYS A 170 -10.61 24.96 20.55
CA LYS A 170 -11.37 26.03 19.89
C LYS A 170 -10.91 26.26 18.44
N HIS A 171 -9.61 26.17 18.15
CA HIS A 171 -9.09 26.29 16.78
C HIS A 171 -9.64 25.18 15.89
N LEU A 172 -9.60 23.94 16.38
CA LEU A 172 -10.07 22.74 15.68
C LEU A 172 -11.59 22.51 15.80
N SER A 173 -12.33 23.47 16.34
CA SER A 173 -13.79 23.41 16.55
C SER A 173 -14.30 22.21 17.37
N LEU A 174 -13.46 21.64 18.25
CA LEU A 174 -13.77 20.49 19.09
C LEU A 174 -14.55 20.85 20.35
N LYS A 175 -15.55 20.03 20.69
CA LYS A 175 -16.24 20.06 22.01
C LYS A 175 -15.61 19.08 22.99
N MET A 176 -15.87 19.28 24.29
CA MET A 176 -15.37 18.36 25.33
C MET A 176 -15.88 16.92 25.08
N ASN A 177 -14.96 15.97 25.10
CA ASN A 177 -15.14 14.54 24.80
C ASN A 177 -15.66 14.26 23.38
N GLU A 178 -15.47 15.19 22.45
CA GLU A 178 -15.70 15.00 21.02
C GLU A 178 -14.42 14.46 20.39
N VAL A 179 -14.59 13.56 19.43
CA VAL A 179 -13.52 13.03 18.59
C VAL A 179 -13.91 13.33 17.15
N ASN A 180 -13.01 13.98 16.43
CA ASN A 180 -13.13 14.22 14.99
C ASN A 180 -12.26 13.21 14.26
N PHE A 181 -12.80 12.66 13.17
CA PHE A 181 -12.14 11.78 12.22
C PHE A 181 -11.93 12.56 10.93
N TYR A 182 -10.68 12.63 10.48
CA TYR A 182 -10.31 13.22 9.20
C TYR A 182 -9.98 12.09 8.25
N GLU A 183 -10.81 11.96 7.23
CA GLU A 183 -10.50 11.16 6.06
C GLU A 183 -9.39 11.86 5.23
N PRO A 184 -8.47 11.12 4.60
CA PRO A 184 -7.49 11.66 3.69
C PRO A 184 -8.09 12.62 2.67
N PHE A 185 -7.40 13.74 2.44
CA PHE A 185 -7.71 14.77 1.46
C PHE A 185 -9.04 15.53 1.67
N MET A 186 -9.78 15.22 2.72
CA MET A 186 -11.00 15.92 3.10
C MET A 186 -10.70 17.12 4.01
N GLU A 187 -11.31 18.27 3.70
CA GLU A 187 -11.13 19.51 4.48
C GLU A 187 -11.90 19.48 5.82
N GLU A 188 -13.13 18.95 5.79
CA GLU A 188 -14.00 18.89 6.97
C GLU A 188 -13.95 17.51 7.63
N PRO A 189 -13.77 17.43 8.95
CA PRO A 189 -13.81 16.15 9.64
C PRO A 189 -15.25 15.66 9.86
N ALA A 190 -15.39 14.34 9.90
CA ALA A 190 -16.57 13.70 10.47
C ALA A 190 -16.48 13.67 12.01
N ILE A 191 -17.59 13.95 12.69
CA ILE A 191 -17.66 13.80 14.16
C ILE A 191 -18.04 12.37 14.48
N VAL A 192 -17.18 11.65 15.21
CA VAL A 192 -17.47 10.27 15.63
C VAL A 192 -18.76 10.25 16.46
N PRO A 193 -19.78 9.47 16.05
CA PRO A 193 -21.08 9.47 16.69
C PRO A 193 -21.03 8.77 18.06
N GLY A 194 -21.75 9.33 19.03
CA GLY A 194 -21.86 8.78 20.38
C GLY A 194 -21.30 9.74 21.44
N ARG A 195 -22.02 9.89 22.56
CA ARG A 195 -21.53 10.60 23.76
C ARG A 195 -22.14 9.99 25.02
N PRO A 196 -21.33 9.37 25.90
CA PRO A 196 -19.88 9.22 25.81
C PRO A 196 -19.41 8.20 24.77
N LEU A 197 -18.21 8.38 24.22
CA LEU A 197 -17.55 7.39 23.35
C LEU A 197 -16.80 6.36 24.21
N SER A 198 -16.96 5.08 23.87
CA SER A 198 -16.17 3.96 24.39
C SER A 198 -15.06 3.56 23.39
N GLU A 199 -14.12 2.71 23.81
CA GLU A 199 -13.11 2.09 22.94
C GLU A 199 -13.80 1.46 21.71
N ILE A 200 -14.85 0.69 21.96
CA ILE A 200 -15.60 -0.06 20.93
C ILE A 200 -16.23 0.89 19.92
N ASP A 201 -16.87 1.99 20.36
CA ASP A 201 -17.51 2.94 19.44
C ASP A 201 -16.48 3.57 18.49
N ILE A 202 -15.28 3.88 18.98
CA ILE A 202 -14.20 4.47 18.17
C ILE A 202 -13.64 3.43 17.20
N VAL A 203 -13.36 2.22 17.68
CA VAL A 203 -12.82 1.13 16.86
C VAL A 203 -13.80 0.78 15.74
N GLU A 204 -15.09 0.58 16.04
CA GLU A 204 -16.10 0.27 15.04
C GLU A 204 -16.22 1.38 13.99
N TYR A 205 -16.20 2.65 14.42
CA TYR A 205 -16.28 3.78 13.49
C TYR A 205 -15.06 3.83 12.56
N VAL A 206 -13.84 3.74 13.10
CA VAL A 206 -12.61 3.79 12.31
C VAL A 206 -12.53 2.60 11.35
N THR A 207 -12.89 1.40 11.78
CA THR A 207 -12.92 0.22 10.90
C THR A 207 -13.93 0.39 9.76
N GLN A 208 -15.09 0.99 10.01
CA GLN A 208 -16.10 1.24 8.97
C GLN A 208 -15.69 2.31 7.95
N HIS A 209 -14.85 3.27 8.35
CA HIS A 209 -14.42 4.39 7.50
C HIS A 209 -12.93 4.27 7.12
N ARG A 210 -12.38 3.05 7.17
CA ARG A 210 -10.96 2.80 6.90
C ARG A 210 -10.61 3.00 5.42
N ARG A 211 -11.54 2.69 4.52
CA ARG A 211 -11.38 2.88 3.08
C ARG A 211 -11.81 4.31 2.74
N ALA A 212 -10.82 5.15 2.44
CA ALA A 212 -11.03 6.53 2.00
C ALA A 212 -11.37 6.59 0.50
N THR A 213 -12.07 7.64 0.08
CA THR A 213 -12.41 7.87 -1.34
C THR A 213 -11.18 8.11 -2.20
N LEU A 214 -10.17 8.81 -1.66
CA LEU A 214 -8.84 8.94 -2.25
C LEU A 214 -7.81 8.49 -1.22
N ARG A 215 -6.97 7.53 -1.58
CA ARG A 215 -5.94 6.97 -0.69
C ARG A 215 -4.60 6.90 -1.41
N LYS A 216 -3.53 7.33 -0.75
CA LYS A 216 -2.16 7.19 -1.26
C LYS A 216 -1.66 5.77 -1.01
N LEU A 217 -1.08 5.15 -2.01
CA LEU A 217 -0.32 3.90 -1.84
C LEU A 217 0.99 4.23 -1.14
N ARG A 218 1.25 3.64 0.04
CA ARG A 218 2.50 3.88 0.80
C ARG A 218 3.30 2.60 0.94
N ALA A 219 4.62 2.71 1.01
CA ALA A 219 5.50 1.57 1.18
C ALA A 219 5.14 0.74 2.43
N GLU A 220 4.75 1.35 3.54
CA GLU A 220 4.45 0.63 4.80
C GLU A 220 3.18 -0.23 4.79
N ASN A 221 2.27 -0.02 3.83
CA ASN A 221 0.96 -0.71 3.76
C ASN A 221 0.51 -1.00 2.31
N MET A 222 1.46 -1.06 1.38
CA MET A 222 1.14 -1.17 -0.05
C MET A 222 0.37 -2.45 -0.39
N PHE A 223 0.66 -3.56 0.28
CA PHE A 223 -0.01 -4.83 0.03
C PHE A 223 -1.42 -4.81 0.61
N GLU A 224 -1.58 -4.33 1.84
CA GLU A 224 -2.90 -4.16 2.45
C GLU A 224 -3.82 -3.27 1.59
N THR A 225 -3.28 -2.16 1.08
CA THR A 225 -4.04 -1.23 0.23
C THR A 225 -4.43 -1.88 -1.10
N TRP A 226 -3.54 -2.72 -1.67
CA TRP A 226 -3.77 -3.39 -2.95
C TRP A 226 -4.66 -4.63 -2.82
N GLU A 227 -4.66 -5.32 -1.69
CA GLU A 227 -5.55 -6.45 -1.42
C GLU A 227 -6.98 -6.00 -1.05
N ASP A 228 -7.14 -4.75 -0.61
CA ASP A 228 -8.43 -4.13 -0.33
C ASP A 228 -9.12 -3.63 -1.62
N ASP A 229 -9.35 -4.52 -2.58
CA ASP A 229 -10.00 -4.25 -3.86
C ASP A 229 -11.52 -3.98 -3.73
N MET A 230 -12.10 -3.42 -4.80
CA MET A 230 -13.54 -3.26 -4.96
C MET A 230 -14.02 -4.11 -6.12
N ASP A 231 -14.68 -5.23 -5.81
CA ASP A 231 -15.20 -6.18 -6.80
C ASP A 231 -14.15 -6.66 -7.82
N GLY A 232 -12.91 -6.85 -7.38
CA GLY A 232 -11.79 -7.34 -8.19
C GLY A 232 -11.05 -6.26 -8.99
N ILE A 233 -11.37 -4.98 -8.78
CA ILE A 233 -10.71 -3.86 -9.47
C ILE A 233 -10.21 -2.79 -8.50
N HIS A 234 -9.22 -2.01 -8.96
CA HIS A 234 -8.84 -0.71 -8.40
C HIS A 234 -8.96 0.38 -9.45
N ILE A 235 -9.46 1.55 -9.06
CA ILE A 235 -9.22 2.79 -9.81
C ILE A 235 -7.85 3.32 -9.35
N VAL A 236 -6.89 3.38 -10.26
CA VAL A 236 -5.50 3.76 -9.97
C VAL A 236 -5.17 5.06 -10.68
N ALA A 237 -4.62 6.02 -9.95
CA ALA A 237 -4.12 7.27 -10.49
C ALA A 237 -2.61 7.39 -10.24
N PHE A 238 -1.81 7.60 -11.30
CA PHE A 238 -0.40 7.96 -11.17
C PHE A 238 -0.26 9.47 -11.31
N ALA A 239 0.39 10.11 -10.33
CA ALA A 239 0.75 11.52 -10.38
C ALA A 239 1.95 11.77 -9.44
N GLU A 240 3.01 12.37 -9.96
CA GLU A 240 4.17 12.82 -9.18
C GLU A 240 3.84 14.15 -8.51
N GLU A 241 3.82 14.20 -7.17
CA GLU A 241 3.40 15.41 -6.43
C GLU A 241 4.32 16.62 -6.69
N GLU A 242 5.61 16.36 -6.94
CA GLU A 242 6.63 17.40 -7.14
C GLU A 242 6.69 17.92 -8.60
N ASP A 243 6.04 17.22 -9.55
CA ASP A 243 5.90 17.68 -10.93
C ASP A 243 4.71 18.64 -11.09
N PRO A 244 4.82 19.75 -11.84
CA PRO A 244 3.71 20.69 -12.00
C PRO A 244 2.41 20.08 -12.55
N ASP A 245 2.51 19.17 -13.52
CA ASP A 245 1.33 18.54 -14.13
C ASP A 245 0.76 17.48 -13.17
N GLY A 246 1.64 16.75 -12.47
CA GLY A 246 1.24 15.82 -11.41
C GLY A 246 0.52 16.48 -10.24
N TYR A 247 1.02 17.63 -9.77
CA TYR A 247 0.37 18.42 -8.72
C TYR A 247 -1.00 18.94 -9.16
N GLU A 248 -1.12 19.50 -10.37
CA GLU A 248 -2.40 19.98 -10.89
C GLU A 248 -3.42 18.84 -11.02
N PHE A 249 -3.00 17.68 -11.53
CA PHE A 249 -3.85 16.50 -11.62
C PHE A 249 -4.28 15.98 -10.25
N LEU A 250 -3.38 15.99 -9.26
CA LEU A 250 -3.69 15.60 -7.90
C LEU A 250 -4.74 16.52 -7.26
N GLU A 251 -4.68 17.84 -7.49
CA GLU A 251 -5.73 18.74 -7.01
C GLU A 251 -7.09 18.45 -7.66
N ILE A 252 -7.13 18.09 -8.94
CA ILE A 252 -8.35 17.63 -9.62
C ILE A 252 -8.89 16.33 -8.97
N LEU A 253 -8.02 15.36 -8.68
CA LEU A 253 -8.39 14.13 -7.99
C LEU A 253 -8.98 14.41 -6.60
N LYS A 254 -8.38 15.33 -5.84
CA LYS A 254 -8.89 15.74 -4.52
C LYS A 254 -10.29 16.36 -4.63
N ASP A 255 -10.52 17.20 -5.64
CA ASP A 255 -11.84 17.82 -5.86
C ASP A 255 -12.91 16.76 -6.19
N VAL A 256 -12.62 15.85 -7.13
CA VAL A 256 -13.52 14.74 -7.47
C VAL A 256 -13.81 13.83 -6.26
N ALA A 257 -12.79 13.53 -5.46
CA ALA A 257 -12.93 12.73 -4.25
C ALA A 257 -13.81 13.43 -3.20
N ARG A 258 -13.67 14.75 -3.02
CA ARG A 258 -14.50 15.53 -2.08
C ARG A 258 -15.96 15.55 -2.50
N ASP A 259 -16.23 15.72 -3.80
CA ASP A 259 -17.60 15.74 -4.33
C ASP A 259 -18.27 14.36 -4.21
N ASN A 260 -17.47 13.29 -4.24
CA ASN A 260 -17.93 11.91 -4.19
C ASN A 260 -17.67 11.16 -2.88
N THR A 261 -17.27 11.84 -1.80
CA THR A 261 -16.88 11.21 -0.51
C THR A 261 -17.97 10.33 0.13
N ASN A 262 -19.25 10.57 -0.21
CA ASN A 262 -20.37 9.79 0.32
C ASN A 262 -20.70 8.55 -0.53
N ASN A 263 -19.96 8.28 -1.60
CA ASN A 263 -20.13 7.10 -2.44
C ASN A 263 -19.26 5.94 -1.92
N PRO A 264 -19.83 4.91 -1.28
CA PRO A 264 -19.07 3.81 -0.71
C PRO A 264 -18.44 2.88 -1.76
N GLU A 265 -18.88 2.99 -3.02
CA GLU A 265 -18.38 2.21 -4.15
C GLU A 265 -17.20 2.90 -4.86
N LEU A 266 -16.76 4.08 -4.36
CA LEU A 266 -15.64 4.82 -4.92
C LEU A 266 -14.44 4.82 -3.96
N SER A 267 -13.31 4.35 -4.47
CA SER A 267 -12.01 4.40 -3.82
C SER A 267 -10.94 4.46 -4.91
N ILE A 268 -10.19 5.56 -4.95
CA ILE A 268 -9.11 5.82 -5.89
C ILE A 268 -7.78 5.62 -5.15
N VAL A 269 -6.92 4.78 -5.70
CA VAL A 269 -5.55 4.58 -5.23
C VAL A 269 -4.63 5.53 -6.00
N TRP A 270 -4.19 6.59 -5.35
CA TRP A 270 -3.14 7.46 -5.89
C TRP A 270 -1.77 6.85 -5.61
N ILE A 271 -0.94 6.75 -6.64
CA ILE A 271 0.44 6.29 -6.58
C ILE A 271 1.33 7.44 -7.08
N ASP A 272 2.23 7.89 -6.22
CA ASP A 272 3.35 8.71 -6.66
C ASP A 272 4.46 7.77 -7.19
N PRO A 273 4.84 7.83 -8.48
CA PRO A 273 5.87 6.97 -9.03
C PRO A 273 7.24 7.11 -8.35
N ASP A 274 7.54 8.27 -7.74
CA ASP A 274 8.80 8.55 -7.06
C ASP A 274 8.93 7.79 -5.73
N ASP A 275 7.81 7.43 -5.10
CA ASP A 275 7.79 6.60 -3.90
C ASP A 275 8.16 5.13 -4.21
N PHE A 276 8.03 4.69 -5.47
CA PHE A 276 8.24 3.29 -5.88
C PHE A 276 9.15 3.15 -7.11
N PRO A 277 10.40 3.62 -7.05
CA PRO A 277 11.30 3.69 -8.22
C PRO A 277 11.64 2.30 -8.81
N LEU A 278 11.51 1.23 -8.03
CA LEU A 278 11.73 -0.14 -8.48
C LEU A 278 10.53 -0.74 -9.24
N LEU A 279 9.34 -0.15 -9.08
CA LEU A 279 8.10 -0.59 -9.72
C LEU A 279 7.73 0.25 -10.94
N THR A 280 8.23 1.47 -11.07
CA THR A 280 7.97 2.37 -12.21
C THR A 280 8.15 1.66 -13.55
N THR A 281 9.31 1.04 -13.80
CA THR A 281 9.58 0.31 -15.06
C THR A 281 8.68 -0.91 -15.24
N TYR A 282 8.24 -1.54 -14.15
CA TYR A 282 7.31 -2.66 -14.22
C TYR A 282 5.92 -2.19 -14.66
N TRP A 283 5.41 -1.10 -14.08
CA TRP A 283 4.12 -0.52 -14.43
C TRP A 283 4.10 0.04 -15.85
N GLU A 284 5.11 0.81 -16.26
CA GLU A 284 5.24 1.31 -17.65
C GLU A 284 5.16 0.17 -18.67
N LYS A 285 5.84 -0.95 -18.39
CA LYS A 285 5.86 -2.10 -19.30
C LYS A 285 4.54 -2.88 -19.27
N THR A 286 3.95 -3.04 -18.10
CA THR A 286 2.75 -3.88 -17.91
C THR A 286 1.52 -3.17 -18.48
N PHE A 287 1.35 -1.90 -18.11
CA PHE A 287 0.21 -1.08 -18.50
C PHE A 287 0.44 -0.28 -19.79
N LYS A 288 1.66 -0.32 -20.35
CA LYS A 288 2.07 0.39 -21.59
C LYS A 288 1.88 1.91 -21.48
N LEU A 289 2.18 2.46 -20.31
CA LEU A 289 2.03 3.87 -19.97
C LEU A 289 3.35 4.62 -19.99
N ASP A 290 3.25 5.95 -20.08
CA ASP A 290 4.33 6.89 -19.79
C ASP A 290 4.07 7.52 -18.41
N LEU A 291 4.80 7.06 -17.38
CA LEU A 291 4.62 7.52 -16.00
C LEU A 291 5.30 8.87 -15.70
N PHE A 292 5.95 9.49 -16.70
CA PHE A 292 6.37 10.90 -16.62
C PHE A 292 5.19 11.87 -16.79
N ARG A 293 3.98 11.35 -17.02
CA ARG A 293 2.75 12.12 -17.14
C ARG A 293 1.70 11.55 -16.20
N PRO A 294 0.76 12.37 -15.73
CA PRO A 294 -0.37 11.87 -14.97
C PRO A 294 -1.15 10.80 -15.75
N GLN A 295 -1.61 9.77 -15.05
CA GLN A 295 -2.42 8.69 -15.61
C GLN A 295 -3.58 8.37 -14.66
N ILE A 296 -4.73 7.97 -15.17
CA ILE A 296 -5.78 7.34 -14.37
C ILE A 296 -6.44 6.20 -15.14
N GLY A 297 -6.70 5.10 -14.46
CA GLY A 297 -7.17 3.87 -15.08
C GLY A 297 -7.81 2.92 -14.09
N VAL A 298 -8.32 1.82 -14.62
CA VAL A 298 -8.84 0.68 -13.87
C VAL A 298 -7.88 -0.48 -14.04
N VAL A 299 -7.53 -1.15 -12.94
CA VAL A 299 -6.68 -2.33 -12.95
C VAL A 299 -7.43 -3.51 -12.33
N ASN A 300 -7.49 -4.63 -13.03
CA ASN A 300 -7.99 -5.89 -12.52
C ASN A 300 -6.91 -6.57 -11.67
N VAL A 301 -7.22 -6.89 -10.41
CA VAL A 301 -6.23 -7.45 -9.47
C VAL A 301 -5.88 -8.91 -9.76
N THR A 302 -6.68 -9.62 -10.57
CA THR A 302 -6.53 -11.06 -10.83
C THR A 302 -5.45 -11.35 -11.87
N ASP A 303 -5.38 -10.55 -12.93
CA ASP A 303 -4.49 -10.77 -14.08
C ASP A 303 -3.67 -9.54 -14.47
N ALA A 304 -3.85 -8.41 -13.77
CA ALA A 304 -3.23 -7.12 -14.05
C ALA A 304 -3.61 -6.55 -15.42
N ASP A 305 -4.77 -6.93 -15.96
CA ASP A 305 -5.36 -6.25 -17.10
C ASP A 305 -5.86 -4.84 -16.72
N SER A 306 -5.86 -3.90 -17.66
CA SER A 306 -6.09 -2.50 -17.34
C SER A 306 -6.57 -1.65 -18.49
N VAL A 307 -7.45 -0.68 -18.18
CA VAL A 307 -7.93 0.36 -19.11
C VAL A 307 -7.60 1.73 -18.55
N TRP A 308 -7.13 2.65 -19.39
CA TRP A 308 -6.65 3.97 -18.97
C TRP A 308 -7.37 5.08 -19.72
N LEU A 309 -7.63 6.20 -19.06
CA LEU A 309 -8.18 7.40 -19.68
C LEU A 309 -7.19 7.94 -20.71
N ASP A 310 -7.64 8.11 -21.96
CA ASP A 310 -6.80 8.65 -23.03
C ASP A 310 -6.58 10.16 -22.85
N MET A 311 -5.41 10.51 -22.34
CA MET A 311 -4.91 11.90 -22.21
C MET A 311 -3.80 12.21 -23.23
N SER A 312 -3.62 11.35 -24.24
CA SER A 312 -2.44 11.42 -25.13
C SER A 312 -2.48 12.55 -26.17
N ASN A 313 -3.67 13.06 -26.48
CA ASN A 313 -3.89 14.02 -27.57
C ASN A 313 -4.17 15.46 -27.12
N ASP A 314 -4.35 15.70 -25.82
CA ASP A 314 -4.68 17.02 -25.28
C ASP A 314 -3.46 17.62 -24.55
N GLU A 315 -3.18 18.91 -24.78
CA GLU A 315 -2.16 19.64 -24.02
C GLU A 315 -2.65 20.01 -22.60
N ASP A 316 -3.94 19.76 -22.31
CA ASP A 316 -4.61 20.12 -21.07
C ASP A 316 -5.02 18.86 -20.29
N LEU A 317 -4.87 18.88 -18.96
CA LEU A 317 -5.39 17.86 -18.04
C LEU A 317 -6.93 17.84 -18.05
N PRO A 318 -7.58 16.70 -17.73
CA PRO A 318 -9.03 16.64 -17.66
C PRO A 318 -9.54 17.56 -16.56
N THR A 319 -10.70 18.17 -16.79
CA THR A 319 -11.41 18.88 -15.73
C THR A 319 -12.01 17.90 -14.72
N ALA A 320 -12.36 18.37 -13.52
CA ALA A 320 -13.02 17.55 -12.50
C ALA A 320 -14.34 16.92 -13.01
N GLU A 321 -15.11 17.65 -13.83
CA GLU A 321 -16.37 17.15 -14.44
C GLU A 321 -16.10 16.01 -15.44
N GLU A 322 -15.09 16.15 -16.30
CA GLU A 322 -14.71 15.10 -17.25
C GLU A 322 -14.18 13.85 -16.54
N LEU A 323 -13.43 14.03 -15.45
CA LEU A 323 -12.92 12.93 -14.65
C LEU A 323 -14.03 12.21 -13.88
N GLU A 324 -14.98 12.96 -13.32
CA GLU A 324 -16.16 12.40 -12.66
C GLU A 324 -17.01 11.58 -13.63
N ASP A 325 -17.29 12.10 -14.83
CA ASP A 325 -18.03 11.40 -15.88
C ASP A 325 -17.35 10.05 -16.25
N TRP A 326 -16.02 10.04 -16.36
CA TRP A 326 -15.26 8.82 -16.65
C TRP A 326 -15.33 7.81 -15.50
N ILE A 327 -15.23 8.27 -14.25
CA ILE A 327 -15.39 7.40 -13.06
C ILE A 327 -16.81 6.83 -12.99
N GLU A 328 -17.85 7.60 -13.30
CA GLU A 328 -19.22 7.09 -13.37
C GLU A 328 -19.38 6.00 -14.45
N ASP A 329 -18.70 6.14 -15.58
CA ASP A 329 -18.66 5.13 -16.63
C ASP A 329 -17.99 3.84 -16.14
N VAL A 330 -16.88 3.94 -15.40
CA VAL A 330 -16.22 2.80 -14.74
C VAL A 330 -17.16 2.12 -13.74
N LEU A 331 -17.72 2.88 -12.79
CA LEU A 331 -18.59 2.34 -11.74
C LEU A 331 -19.88 1.73 -12.28
N SER A 332 -20.36 2.20 -13.44
CA SER A 332 -21.51 1.61 -14.13
C SER A 332 -21.17 0.40 -15.01
N GLY A 333 -19.89 0.03 -15.12
CA GLY A 333 -19.37 -1.06 -15.95
C GLY A 333 -19.33 -0.74 -17.44
N ARG A 334 -19.58 0.53 -17.83
CA ARG A 334 -19.45 1.00 -19.22
C ARG A 334 -17.98 1.05 -19.67
N VAL A 335 -17.07 1.30 -18.73
CA VAL A 335 -15.62 1.12 -18.89
C VAL A 335 -15.21 -0.06 -18.03
N ASN A 336 -14.67 -1.11 -18.64
CA ASN A 336 -14.21 -2.31 -17.96
C ASN A 336 -13.02 -2.93 -18.71
N THR A 337 -12.28 -3.81 -18.06
CA THR A 337 -11.08 -4.44 -18.64
C THR A 337 -11.41 -5.53 -19.66
N GLU A 338 -12.60 -6.14 -19.60
CA GLU A 338 -12.96 -7.27 -20.47
C GLU A 338 -13.27 -6.86 -21.92
N ASP A 339 -13.69 -5.61 -22.18
CA ASP A 339 -14.10 -5.14 -23.51
C ASP A 339 -12.91 -4.80 -24.44
N ASP A 340 -11.69 -4.62 -23.92
CA ASP A 340 -10.49 -4.29 -24.71
C ASP A 340 -9.95 -5.51 -25.50
N ASP A 341 -10.37 -6.73 -25.15
CA ASP A 341 -9.95 -7.98 -25.80
C ASP A 341 -10.68 -8.26 -27.15
N GLU A 342 -11.77 -7.55 -27.47
CA GLU A 342 -12.59 -7.85 -28.67
C GLU A 342 -12.09 -7.20 -29.98
N SER A 343 -10.94 -6.54 -30.01
CA SER A 343 -10.47 -5.76 -31.18
C SER A 343 -9.24 -6.31 -31.93
N ALA A 344 -9.00 -7.63 -31.86
CA ALA A 344 -7.95 -8.30 -32.64
C ALA A 344 -8.49 -9.35 -33.64
N ASP A 345 -9.46 -8.97 -34.47
CA ASP A 345 -9.75 -9.69 -35.72
C ASP A 345 -8.61 -9.45 -36.73
N GLU A 346 -7.52 -10.23 -36.64
CA GLU A 346 -6.56 -10.33 -37.74
C GLU A 346 -7.28 -10.92 -38.97
N PRO A 347 -7.32 -10.24 -40.13
CA PRO A 347 -7.96 -10.80 -41.32
C PRO A 347 -7.15 -12.02 -41.80
N GLU A 348 -7.79 -13.19 -41.79
CA GLU A 348 -7.24 -14.43 -42.35
C GLU A 348 -6.72 -14.18 -43.77
N ASN A 349 -5.40 -14.33 -43.92
CA ASN A 349 -4.69 -14.17 -45.20
C ASN A 349 -5.08 -15.32 -46.15
N PRO A 350 -5.89 -15.09 -47.20
CA PRO A 350 -6.46 -16.16 -47.99
C PRO A 350 -5.59 -16.41 -49.22
N ASP A 351 -4.32 -16.74 -49.04
CA ASP A 351 -3.45 -17.13 -50.15
C ASP A 351 -2.43 -18.20 -49.70
N SER A 352 -2.94 -19.42 -49.50
CA SER A 352 -2.12 -20.64 -49.54
C SER A 352 -2.74 -21.66 -50.48
N TYR A 353 -2.74 -21.35 -51.78
CA TYR A 353 -2.94 -22.37 -52.80
C TYR A 353 -1.65 -23.15 -53.05
N ILE A 354 -1.71 -24.42 -52.66
CA ILE A 354 -0.80 -25.53 -52.92
C ILE A 354 -0.45 -25.63 -54.41
N THR A 355 0.81 -25.95 -54.72
CA THR A 355 1.12 -26.98 -55.74
C THR A 355 2.31 -27.82 -55.29
N GLU A 356 2.02 -29.11 -55.07
CA GLU A 356 2.96 -30.23 -55.00
C GLU A 356 3.57 -30.54 -56.39
N ASP A 357 4.53 -31.47 -56.37
CA ASP A 357 5.22 -32.17 -57.46
C ASP A 357 6.44 -31.45 -58.06
N SER A 358 7.60 -32.06 -58.25
CA SER A 358 8.07 -33.45 -58.07
C SER A 358 9.59 -33.49 -58.33
N ASP A 359 10.24 -34.48 -57.75
CA ASP A 359 11.59 -35.03 -58.01
C ASP A 359 12.29 -34.66 -59.34
N GLU A 360 13.59 -34.38 -59.28
CA GLU A 360 14.59 -35.17 -60.03
C GLU A 360 16.04 -34.85 -59.59
N ILE A 361 16.74 -35.92 -59.25
CA ILE A 361 18.18 -36.00 -58.96
C ILE A 361 18.92 -35.93 -60.30
N HIS A 362 20.03 -35.20 -60.40
CA HIS A 362 21.17 -35.67 -61.20
C HIS A 362 22.48 -34.98 -60.79
N ASP A 363 23.42 -35.83 -60.39
CA ASP A 363 24.85 -35.57 -60.24
C ASP A 363 25.46 -34.85 -61.46
N LEU A 364 26.57 -34.12 -61.26
CA LEU A 364 27.88 -34.48 -61.83
C LEU A 364 29.00 -33.56 -61.34
N ASP A 365 29.99 -34.23 -60.74
CA ASP A 365 31.41 -33.91 -60.53
C ASP A 365 32.10 -33.05 -61.60
N GLU A 366 33.04 -32.19 -61.17
CA GLU A 366 34.50 -32.33 -61.39
C GLU A 366 35.25 -30.98 -61.24
N GLY A 367 36.41 -30.99 -60.55
CA GLY A 367 37.58 -30.27 -61.05
C GLY A 367 38.33 -29.30 -60.12
N ASP A 368 39.18 -29.86 -59.24
CA ASP A 368 40.56 -29.44 -58.90
C ASP A 368 41.05 -28.00 -59.19
N ASN A 369 41.56 -27.30 -58.16
CA ASN A 369 43.02 -27.29 -57.90
C ASN A 369 43.43 -26.37 -56.73
N ASP A 370 44.34 -26.93 -55.94
CA ASP A 370 45.42 -26.36 -55.13
C ASP A 370 45.76 -24.85 -55.33
N ASP A 371 46.00 -24.12 -54.23
CA ASP A 371 47.40 -23.89 -53.85
C ASP A 371 47.58 -23.33 -52.43
N ASN A 372 48.59 -23.92 -51.81
CA ASN A 372 49.15 -23.72 -50.48
C ASN A 372 50.10 -22.50 -50.47
N TYR A 373 50.32 -21.86 -49.31
CA TYR A 373 51.63 -21.60 -48.70
C TYR A 373 51.63 -20.41 -47.71
N ASN A 374 51.99 -20.79 -46.47
CA ASN A 374 52.58 -20.05 -45.35
C ASN A 374 51.72 -19.12 -44.49
#